data_AF-A0ABC9FZ65-F1
#
_entry.id   AF-A0ABC9FZ65-F1
#
_cell.length_a   1.000
_cell.length_b   1.000
_cell.length_c   1.000
_cell.angle_alpha   90.00
_cell.angle_beta   90.00
_cell.angle_gamma   90.00
#
_symmetry.space_group_name_H-M   'P 1'
#
loop_
_entity.id
_entity.type
_entity.pdbx_description
1 polymer ?
#
loop_
_entity_poly.entity_id
_entity_poly.type
_entity_poly.pdbx_seq_one_letter_code
_entity_poly.pdbx_strand_id
1 'polypeptide(L)'
;MGLSRRFLNLIVNDSIPGVRSLRCIDLTRNEFFYPAGTPLPPSAASTLEQIRLPSPTLSFKSSGISCSPLSGRKVFCTGRSGDAFIFDADTRQVVTTPTITKPKWEPVSIFVPSAGGDDADPDPDGTLFVMERRPKQEAKSVGHQFEAFVYGRISKTSPSKSWHGELLPAPPYLRDSKYNRHQFEMTSYAVVGGGSHICISAEGHAHYQLSPVAVTYCLDTVRHTWSKVGDWKLPFRGKAEYVHELKLWFGIGDKYPVLAAADLSTMDSDSSLVRSWDLGLDDTLKYESIDDVDLESGETLHKEWREPQESQLVHLGAGRFCVASSFQAMGIIRTSLGNELTFKRFAVFTGVEVMPRVHGLAELQMVQHKSKRTPDATLIDLVF
;
A
#
# COMPACT_ATOMS: atom_id res chain seq x y z
N MET A 1 -7.49 10.24 -14.39
CA MET A 1 -8.68 10.21 -13.51
C MET A 1 -8.33 9.36 -12.29
N GLY A 2 -8.40 9.91 -11.07
CA GLY A 2 -8.25 9.12 -9.85
C GLY A 2 -9.58 8.42 -9.58
N LEU A 3 -9.65 7.10 -9.79
CA LEU A 3 -10.86 6.34 -9.51
C LEU A 3 -11.00 6.18 -8.00
N SER A 4 -12.10 6.67 -7.41
CA SER A 4 -12.42 6.44 -6.00
C SER A 4 -12.39 4.95 -5.69
N ARG A 5 -11.51 4.53 -4.78
CA ARG A 5 -11.38 3.13 -4.37
C ARG A 5 -12.24 2.90 -3.14
N ARG A 6 -13.43 2.34 -3.34
CA ARG A 6 -14.34 1.95 -2.27
C ARG A 6 -13.83 0.77 -1.42
N PHE A 7 -12.93 -0.02 -1.98
CA PHE A 7 -12.54 -1.32 -1.43
C PHE A 7 -11.08 -1.35 -1.02
N LEU A 8 -10.82 -2.07 0.07
CA LEU A 8 -9.49 -2.43 0.53
C LEU A 8 -9.41 -3.94 0.73
N ASN A 9 -8.37 -4.55 0.19
CA ASN A 9 -8.16 -5.99 0.33
C ASN A 9 -7.24 -6.28 1.52
N LEU A 10 -7.57 -7.32 2.28
CA LEU A 10 -6.76 -7.83 3.38
C LEU A 10 -6.43 -9.29 3.11
N ILE A 11 -5.18 -9.68 3.34
CA ILE A 11 -4.82 -11.09 3.51
C ILE A 11 -4.73 -11.36 5.01
N VAL A 12 -5.56 -12.30 5.47
CA VAL A 12 -5.61 -12.71 6.87
C VAL A 12 -5.36 -14.22 6.95
N ASN A 13 -4.66 -14.69 7.97
CA ASN A 13 -4.62 -16.12 8.24
C ASN A 13 -6.03 -16.65 8.51
N ASP A 14 -6.32 -17.84 8.00
CA ASP A 14 -7.57 -18.53 8.31
C ASP A 14 -7.45 -19.32 9.63
N SER A 15 -8.58 -19.84 10.13
CA SER A 15 -8.58 -20.78 11.25
C SER A 15 -7.87 -22.09 10.91
N ILE A 16 -7.76 -22.40 9.62
CA ILE A 16 -7.03 -23.56 9.11
C ILE A 16 -5.54 -23.22 9.01
N PRO A 17 -4.65 -23.93 9.73
CA PRO A 17 -3.21 -23.68 9.68
C PRO A 17 -2.65 -23.74 8.26
N GLY A 18 -1.90 -22.70 7.88
CA GLY A 18 -1.26 -22.58 6.56
C GLY A 18 -2.18 -22.14 5.43
N VAL A 19 -3.46 -21.87 5.70
CA VAL A 19 -4.39 -21.25 4.74
C VAL A 19 -4.45 -19.75 5.01
N ARG A 20 -4.40 -18.98 3.93
CA ARG A 20 -4.60 -17.53 3.94
C ARG A 20 -5.84 -17.19 3.13
N SER A 21 -6.55 -16.17 3.58
CA SER A 21 -7.81 -15.74 3.00
C SER A 21 -7.76 -14.26 2.63
N LEU A 22 -8.07 -13.97 1.36
CA LEU A 22 -8.28 -12.62 0.85
C LEU A 22 -9.69 -12.17 1.22
N ARG A 23 -9.79 -11.02 1.90
CA ARG A 23 -11.05 -10.41 2.32
C ARG A 23 -11.13 -8.99 1.75
N CYS A 24 -12.20 -8.70 1.02
CA CYS A 24 -12.43 -7.38 0.42
C CYS A 24 -13.36 -6.54 1.30
N ILE A 25 -12.82 -5.56 2.00
CA ILE A 25 -13.57 -4.64 2.86
C ILE A 25 -14.13 -3.50 2.03
N ASP A 26 -15.43 -3.26 2.18
CA ASP A 26 -16.11 -2.07 1.68
C ASP A 26 -16.03 -0.94 2.72
N LEU A 27 -15.13 0.01 2.49
CA LEU A 27 -14.85 1.07 3.46
C LEU A 27 -16.04 2.02 3.65
N THR A 28 -16.92 2.15 2.64
CA THR A 28 -18.10 3.03 2.73
C THR A 28 -19.19 2.48 3.65
N ARG A 29 -19.20 1.16 3.92
CA ARG A 29 -20.20 0.50 4.78
C ARG A 29 -19.84 0.47 6.26
N ASN A 30 -18.66 0.98 6.63
CA ASN A 30 -18.14 0.91 8.00
C ASN A 30 -18.34 2.21 8.80
N GLU A 31 -19.06 3.19 8.25
CA GLU A 31 -19.46 4.43 8.94
C GLU A 31 -18.30 5.21 9.58
N PHE A 32 -17.16 5.29 8.88
CA PHE A 32 -15.98 6.00 9.38
C PHE A 32 -16.16 7.52 9.50
N PHE A 33 -17.16 8.10 8.84
CA PHE A 33 -17.38 9.54 8.77
C PHE A 33 -18.57 9.96 9.62
N TYR A 34 -18.41 11.03 10.37
CA TYR A 34 -19.51 11.67 11.10
C TYR A 34 -20.44 12.39 10.13
N PRO A 35 -21.76 12.39 10.36
CA PRO A 35 -22.68 13.22 9.59
C PRO A 35 -22.33 14.70 9.71
N ALA A 36 -22.56 15.46 8.63
CA ALA A 36 -22.34 16.89 8.62
C ALA A 36 -23.12 17.59 9.75
N GLY A 37 -22.45 18.48 10.50
CA GLY A 37 -23.05 19.22 11.61
C GLY A 37 -23.05 18.51 12.97
N THR A 38 -22.52 17.28 13.05
CA THR A 38 -22.34 16.60 14.35
C THR A 38 -21.13 17.21 15.08
N PRO A 39 -21.26 17.62 16.36
CA PRO A 39 -20.11 18.04 17.16
C PRO A 39 -19.10 16.89 17.24
N LEU A 40 -17.83 17.18 16.94
CA LEU A 40 -16.76 16.20 17.16
C LEU A 40 -16.68 15.90 18.66
N PRO A 41 -16.71 14.62 19.07
CA PRO A 41 -16.55 14.29 20.48
C PRO A 41 -15.18 14.76 20.98
N PRO A 42 -15.05 15.19 22.25
CA PRO A 42 -13.74 15.42 22.83
C PRO A 42 -12.91 14.14 22.71
N SER A 43 -11.62 14.27 22.42
CA SER A 43 -10.65 13.17 22.37
C SER A 43 -10.63 12.47 23.73
N ALA A 44 -11.48 11.46 23.89
CA ALA A 44 -11.53 10.59 25.04
C ALA A 44 -11.04 9.22 24.55
N ALA A 45 -10.11 8.63 25.29
CA ALA A 45 -9.59 7.30 25.05
C ALA A 45 -10.73 6.28 25.19
N SER A 46 -11.44 6.02 24.10
CA SER A 46 -12.42 4.94 23.99
C SER A 46 -11.77 3.75 23.30
N THR A 47 -11.98 2.56 23.83
CA THR A 47 -11.67 1.29 23.17
C THR A 47 -12.16 1.34 21.72
N LEU A 48 -11.26 1.16 20.75
CA LEU A 48 -11.58 1.26 19.33
C LEU A 48 -12.68 0.25 18.96
N GLU A 49 -13.76 0.75 18.37
CA GLU A 49 -14.83 -0.10 17.86
C GLU A 49 -14.26 -1.13 16.87
N GLN A 50 -14.69 -2.38 16.99
CA GLN A 50 -14.20 -3.46 16.16
C GLN A 50 -15.08 -3.65 14.92
N ILE A 51 -14.49 -3.65 13.72
CA ILE A 51 -15.22 -3.96 12.49
C ILE A 51 -15.44 -5.46 12.33
N ARG A 52 -16.54 -5.83 11.68
CA ARG A 52 -16.76 -7.21 11.24
C ARG A 52 -16.08 -7.44 9.90
N LEU A 53 -15.14 -8.38 9.87
CA LEU A 53 -14.49 -8.77 8.62
C LEU A 53 -15.48 -9.47 7.70
N PRO A 54 -15.52 -9.13 6.40
CA PRO A 54 -16.35 -9.82 5.42
C PRO A 54 -15.86 -11.26 5.21
N SER A 55 -16.72 -12.13 4.71
CA SER A 55 -16.38 -13.51 4.39
C SER A 55 -15.18 -13.59 3.42
N PRO A 56 -14.32 -14.63 3.53
CA PRO A 56 -13.25 -14.87 2.57
C PRO A 56 -13.77 -14.85 1.13
N THR A 57 -13.10 -14.09 0.28
CA THR A 57 -13.42 -13.99 -1.15
C THR A 57 -12.61 -15.01 -1.96
N LEU A 58 -11.37 -15.25 -1.55
CA LEU A 58 -10.48 -16.26 -2.08
C LEU A 58 -9.65 -16.84 -0.92
N SER A 59 -9.47 -18.16 -0.89
CA SER A 59 -8.59 -18.82 0.09
C SER A 59 -7.55 -19.64 -0.65
N PHE A 60 -6.30 -19.55 -0.21
CA PHE A 60 -5.19 -20.28 -0.82
C PHE A 60 -4.29 -20.88 0.25
N LYS A 61 -3.83 -22.10 -0.02
CA LYS A 61 -2.90 -22.85 0.82
C LYS A 61 -1.49 -22.63 0.29
N SER A 62 -0.93 -21.45 0.54
CA SER A 62 0.45 -21.15 0.16
C SER A 62 1.04 -20.08 1.06
N SER A 63 2.16 -20.42 1.68
CA SER A 63 3.05 -19.43 2.26
C SER A 63 3.81 -18.77 1.10
N GLY A 64 3.64 -17.48 0.87
CA GLY A 64 4.44 -16.74 -0.13
C GLY A 64 3.74 -16.45 -1.47
N ILE A 65 2.41 -16.46 -1.51
CA ILE A 65 1.72 -15.64 -2.52
C ILE A 65 1.78 -14.19 -2.02
N SER A 66 2.34 -13.31 -2.86
CA SER A 66 2.21 -11.86 -2.70
C SER A 66 1.07 -11.39 -3.58
N CYS A 67 0.25 -10.47 -3.09
CA CYS A 67 -0.83 -9.90 -3.86
C CYS A 67 -0.72 -8.37 -3.86
N SER A 68 -1.15 -7.77 -4.95
CA SER A 68 -1.24 -6.36 -5.22
C SER A 68 -2.52 -6.10 -6.03
N PRO A 69 -3.08 -4.91 -6.06
CA PRO A 69 -4.34 -4.55 -6.65
C PRO A 69 -4.06 -4.26 -8.10
N LEU A 70 -5.16 -4.22 -8.83
CA LEU A 70 -5.17 -3.63 -10.14
C LEU A 70 -6.09 -2.43 -10.11
N SER A 71 -7.38 -2.72 -10.07
CA SER A 71 -8.45 -1.73 -10.07
C SER A 71 -9.71 -2.35 -9.46
N GLY A 72 -10.54 -1.53 -8.81
CA GLY A 72 -11.77 -1.99 -8.17
C GLY A 72 -11.50 -3.11 -7.17
N ARG A 73 -12.08 -4.29 -7.39
CA ARG A 73 -11.86 -5.49 -6.58
C ARG A 73 -11.00 -6.57 -7.27
N LYS A 74 -10.22 -6.16 -8.28
CA LYS A 74 -9.26 -7.03 -8.96
C LYS A 74 -7.91 -7.00 -8.25
N VAL A 75 -7.34 -8.17 -8.02
CA VAL A 75 -6.06 -8.38 -7.32
C VAL A 75 -5.15 -9.23 -8.20
N PHE A 76 -3.96 -8.71 -8.49
CA PHE A 76 -2.85 -9.44 -9.07
C PHE A 76 -2.12 -10.21 -7.95
N CYS A 77 -1.91 -11.51 -8.13
CA CYS A 77 -1.22 -12.34 -7.17
C CYS A 77 -0.09 -13.10 -7.86
N THR A 78 1.05 -13.18 -7.17
CA THR A 78 2.28 -13.78 -7.65
C THR A 78 2.76 -14.83 -6.66
N GLY A 79 3.00 -16.04 -7.14
CA GLY A 79 3.57 -17.14 -6.37
C GLY A 79 5.10 -17.14 -6.37
N ARG A 80 5.69 -17.88 -5.43
CA ARG A 80 7.16 -18.07 -5.33
C ARG A 80 7.79 -18.78 -6.52
N SER A 81 7.01 -19.44 -7.37
CA SER A 81 7.49 -20.15 -8.56
C SER A 81 7.47 -19.28 -9.83
N GLY A 82 7.08 -18.01 -9.72
CA GLY A 82 6.90 -17.11 -10.87
C GLY A 82 5.50 -17.15 -11.49
N ASP A 83 4.63 -18.05 -11.03
CA ASP A 83 3.23 -18.09 -11.41
C ASP A 83 2.55 -16.77 -11.03
N ALA A 84 1.77 -16.22 -11.95
CA ALA A 84 1.05 -14.99 -11.72
C ALA A 84 -0.38 -15.09 -12.28
N PHE A 85 -1.32 -14.50 -11.55
CA PHE A 85 -2.73 -14.50 -11.94
C PHE A 85 -3.43 -13.25 -11.42
N ILE A 86 -4.52 -12.90 -12.07
CA ILE A 86 -5.44 -11.85 -11.66
C ILE A 86 -6.70 -12.52 -11.16
N PHE A 87 -7.09 -12.18 -9.95
CA PHE A 87 -8.36 -12.56 -9.37
C PHE A 87 -9.31 -11.37 -9.38
N ASP A 88 -10.48 -11.54 -9.98
CA ASP A 88 -11.57 -10.59 -9.91
C ASP A 88 -12.59 -11.06 -8.87
N ALA A 89 -12.71 -10.31 -7.77
CA ALA A 89 -13.65 -10.65 -6.70
C ALA A 89 -15.13 -10.41 -7.06
N ASP A 90 -15.43 -9.57 -8.06
CA ASP A 90 -16.81 -9.32 -8.49
C ASP A 90 -17.35 -10.49 -9.32
N THR A 91 -16.54 -10.99 -10.26
CA THR A 91 -16.90 -12.13 -11.12
C THR A 91 -16.47 -13.49 -10.55
N ARG A 92 -15.61 -13.48 -9.51
CA ARG A 92 -14.92 -14.66 -8.95
C ARG A 92 -14.13 -15.45 -9.98
N GLN A 93 -13.62 -14.76 -11.01
CA GLN A 93 -12.81 -15.37 -12.05
C GLN A 93 -11.32 -15.20 -11.76
N VAL A 94 -10.54 -16.18 -12.21
CA VAL A 94 -9.08 -16.15 -12.19
C VAL A 94 -8.61 -16.12 -13.63
N VAL A 95 -7.84 -15.09 -13.98
CA VAL A 95 -7.19 -14.94 -15.28
C VAL A 95 -5.70 -15.19 -15.08
N THR A 96 -5.14 -16.17 -15.78
CA THR A 96 -3.69 -16.41 -15.76
C THR A 96 -2.98 -15.31 -16.52
N THR A 97 -1.89 -14.81 -15.95
CA THR A 97 -0.99 -13.88 -16.64
C THR A 97 0.29 -14.61 -17.04
N PRO A 98 1.10 -14.05 -17.96
CA PRO A 98 2.42 -14.60 -18.22
C PRO A 98 3.21 -14.73 -16.92
N THR A 99 4.02 -15.79 -16.84
CA THR A 99 4.87 -16.04 -15.68
C THR A 99 5.91 -14.95 -15.54
N ILE A 100 6.13 -14.50 -14.31
CA ILE A 100 7.21 -13.59 -13.97
C ILE A 100 8.52 -14.32 -14.22
N THR A 101 9.44 -13.67 -14.94
CA THR A 101 10.71 -14.25 -15.39
C THR A 101 11.55 -14.78 -14.21
N LYS A 102 11.44 -14.11 -13.06
CA LYS A 102 12.06 -14.53 -11.81
C LYS A 102 11.16 -14.22 -10.61
N PRO A 103 11.04 -15.13 -9.63
CA PRO A 103 10.33 -14.84 -8.39
C PRO A 103 10.85 -13.56 -7.72
N LYS A 104 9.96 -12.60 -7.49
CA LYS A 104 10.26 -11.32 -6.84
C LYS A 104 9.95 -11.39 -5.35
N TRP A 105 10.87 -10.94 -4.52
CA TRP A 105 10.62 -10.76 -3.08
C TRP A 105 9.95 -9.40 -2.85
N GLU A 106 8.83 -9.38 -2.10
CA GLU A 106 8.04 -8.16 -1.83
C GLU A 106 7.80 -7.33 -3.11
N PRO A 107 7.08 -7.88 -4.11
CA PRO A 107 6.82 -7.15 -5.34
C PRO A 107 5.92 -5.94 -5.10
N VAL A 108 6.26 -4.83 -5.76
CA VAL A 108 5.40 -3.66 -5.92
C VAL A 108 4.78 -3.74 -7.30
N SER A 109 3.45 -3.63 -7.36
CA SER A 109 2.70 -3.60 -8.62
C SER A 109 2.05 -2.23 -8.82
N ILE A 110 2.24 -1.65 -9.99
CA ILE A 110 1.75 -0.32 -10.35
C ILE A 110 0.93 -0.45 -11.63
N PHE A 111 -0.38 -0.28 -11.52
CA PHE A 111 -1.26 -0.28 -12.68
C PHE A 111 -1.44 1.13 -13.24
N VAL A 112 -1.15 1.30 -14.53
CA VAL A 112 -1.38 2.53 -15.28
C VAL A 112 -2.46 2.25 -16.34
N PRO A 113 -3.65 2.85 -16.20
CA PRO A 113 -4.70 2.75 -17.22
C PRO A 113 -4.26 3.37 -18.55
N SER A 114 -4.56 2.70 -19.65
CA SER A 114 -4.38 3.25 -21.00
C SER A 114 -5.47 4.27 -21.28
N ALA A 115 -5.10 5.40 -21.88
CA ALA A 115 -6.02 6.51 -22.15
C ALA A 115 -7.03 6.24 -23.30
N GLY A 116 -7.04 5.04 -23.89
CA GLY A 116 -7.74 4.74 -25.14
C GLY A 116 -8.53 3.43 -25.14
N GLY A 117 -9.05 3.00 -23.99
CA GLY A 117 -9.93 1.84 -23.94
C GLY A 117 -11.23 2.07 -24.71
N ASP A 118 -11.63 1.08 -25.51
CA ASP A 118 -12.95 1.05 -26.15
C ASP A 118 -13.98 0.75 -25.04
N ASP A 119 -15.01 1.59 -24.86
CA ASP A 119 -16.01 1.51 -23.78
C ASP A 119 -16.82 0.17 -23.75
N ALA A 120 -16.61 -0.69 -24.74
CA ALA A 120 -17.27 -1.99 -24.89
C ALA A 120 -16.56 -3.15 -24.16
N ASP A 121 -15.31 -2.99 -23.70
CA ASP A 121 -14.56 -4.04 -23.00
C ASP A 121 -14.66 -3.86 -21.47
N PRO A 122 -15.14 -4.85 -20.70
CA PRO A 122 -15.21 -4.77 -19.24
C PRO A 122 -13.84 -4.77 -18.55
N ASP A 123 -12.77 -5.15 -19.24
CA ASP A 123 -11.40 -5.14 -18.70
C ASP A 123 -10.67 -3.85 -19.07
N PRO A 124 -10.12 -3.10 -18.08
CA PRO A 124 -9.44 -1.84 -18.36
C PRO A 124 -8.16 -2.12 -19.16
N ASP A 125 -8.08 -1.56 -20.37
CA ASP A 125 -6.82 -1.50 -21.11
C ASP A 125 -5.79 -0.74 -20.27
N GLY A 126 -4.61 -1.31 -20.10
CA GLY A 126 -3.59 -0.75 -19.22
C GLY A 126 -2.33 -1.60 -19.12
N THR A 127 -1.34 -1.04 -18.47
CA THR A 127 -0.05 -1.67 -18.23
C THR A 127 0.17 -1.84 -16.73
N LEU A 128 0.45 -3.08 -16.33
CA LEU A 128 0.83 -3.43 -14.97
C LEU A 128 2.36 -3.52 -14.89
N PHE A 129 2.98 -2.59 -14.20
CA PHE A 129 4.40 -2.61 -13.92
C PHE A 129 4.68 -3.35 -12.62
N VAL A 130 5.60 -4.30 -12.62
CA VAL A 130 5.95 -5.14 -11.46
C VAL A 130 7.45 -5.09 -11.22
N MET A 131 7.84 -4.68 -10.02
CA MET A 131 9.25 -4.68 -9.58
C MET A 131 9.44 -5.14 -8.15
N GLU A 132 10.65 -5.52 -7.80
CA GLU A 132 11.04 -5.79 -6.41
C GLU A 132 11.11 -4.49 -5.61
N ARG A 133 10.54 -4.48 -4.39
CA ARG A 133 10.72 -3.37 -3.45
C ARG A 133 12.16 -3.21 -3.00
N ARG A 134 12.86 -4.34 -2.82
CA ARG A 134 14.26 -4.42 -2.40
C ARG A 134 15.09 -5.14 -3.47
N PRO A 135 15.32 -4.48 -4.61
CA PRO A 135 16.06 -5.09 -5.71
C PRO A 135 17.50 -5.40 -5.30
N LYS A 136 17.99 -6.57 -5.70
CA LYS A 136 19.43 -6.87 -5.66
C LYS A 136 20.17 -6.02 -6.69
N GLN A 137 21.43 -5.68 -6.42
CA GLN A 137 22.22 -4.93 -7.38
C GLN A 137 22.50 -5.76 -8.65
N GLU A 138 22.35 -5.16 -9.83
CA GLU A 138 22.51 -5.85 -11.11
C GLU A 138 23.96 -5.76 -11.62
N ALA A 139 24.56 -6.91 -11.96
CA ALA A 139 25.85 -6.96 -12.63
C ALA A 139 25.67 -6.77 -14.15
N LYS A 140 25.74 -5.54 -14.66
CA LYS A 140 25.88 -5.10 -16.08
C LYS A 140 25.01 -5.76 -17.19
N SER A 141 24.20 -6.79 -16.92
CA SER A 141 23.31 -7.47 -17.87
C SER A 141 21.84 -7.08 -17.65
N VAL A 142 20.99 -7.46 -18.62
CA VAL A 142 19.54 -7.22 -18.59
C VAL A 142 18.95 -7.94 -17.38
N GLY A 143 18.71 -7.22 -16.29
CA GLY A 143 18.18 -7.88 -15.11
C GLY A 143 16.67 -8.04 -15.14
N HIS A 144 16.23 -9.14 -14.52
CA HIS A 144 14.85 -9.62 -14.49
C HIS A 144 14.01 -8.89 -13.44
N GLN A 145 14.40 -7.68 -13.05
CA GLN A 145 13.86 -7.01 -11.88
C GLN A 145 12.63 -6.19 -12.18
N PHE A 146 12.51 -5.64 -13.39
CA PHE A 146 11.40 -4.80 -13.78
C PHE A 146 10.68 -5.35 -15.00
N GLU A 147 9.41 -5.70 -14.82
CA GLU A 147 8.58 -6.31 -15.86
C GLU A 147 7.30 -5.49 -16.03
N ALA A 148 6.84 -5.37 -17.27
CA ALA A 148 5.54 -4.80 -17.59
C ALA A 148 4.65 -5.87 -18.19
N PHE A 149 3.42 -5.98 -17.69
CA PHE A 149 2.37 -6.79 -18.27
C PHE A 149 1.39 -5.86 -18.95
N VAL A 150 1.31 -5.91 -20.27
CA VAL A 150 0.41 -5.09 -21.07
C VAL A 150 -0.81 -5.92 -21.41
N TYR A 151 -2.00 -5.42 -21.08
CA TYR A 151 -3.26 -6.01 -21.55
C TYR A 151 -3.62 -5.41 -22.91
N GLY A 152 -3.69 -6.25 -23.94
CA GLY A 152 -3.99 -5.77 -25.28
C GLY A 152 -3.98 -6.86 -26.34
N ARG A 153 -4.09 -6.43 -27.59
CA ARG A 153 -4.05 -7.31 -28.75
C ARG A 153 -2.64 -7.33 -29.34
N ILE A 154 -1.96 -8.49 -29.36
CA ILE A 154 -0.58 -8.61 -29.90
C ILE A 154 -0.49 -8.14 -31.36
N SER A 155 -1.51 -8.47 -32.15
CA SER A 155 -1.60 -8.14 -33.57
C SER A 155 -3.04 -7.75 -33.91
N LYS A 156 -3.24 -6.94 -34.96
CA LYS A 156 -4.59 -6.63 -35.48
C LYS A 156 -5.41 -7.88 -35.78
N THR A 157 -4.74 -9.00 -36.07
CA THR A 157 -5.34 -10.30 -36.41
C THR A 157 -5.66 -11.19 -35.21
N SER A 158 -5.23 -10.86 -33.99
CA SER A 158 -5.49 -11.73 -32.84
C SER A 158 -6.99 -11.75 -32.51
N PRO A 159 -7.57 -12.94 -32.22
CA PRO A 159 -9.01 -13.07 -32.02
C PRO A 159 -9.49 -12.41 -30.71
N SER A 160 -8.62 -12.32 -29.70
CA SER A 160 -8.91 -11.75 -28.38
C SER A 160 -7.72 -10.96 -27.85
N LYS A 161 -7.97 -10.12 -26.84
CA LYS A 161 -6.92 -9.49 -26.03
C LYS A 161 -6.39 -10.51 -25.02
N SER A 162 -5.16 -10.29 -24.57
CA SER A 162 -4.53 -11.10 -23.53
C SER A 162 -3.42 -10.31 -22.86
N TRP A 163 -2.90 -10.85 -21.75
CA TRP A 163 -1.76 -10.26 -21.06
C TRP A 163 -0.45 -10.69 -21.71
N HIS A 164 0.44 -9.73 -21.92
CA HIS A 164 1.76 -9.94 -22.52
C HIS A 164 2.84 -9.36 -21.61
N GLY A 165 3.85 -10.16 -21.29
CA GLY A 165 4.98 -9.75 -20.48
C GLY A 165 6.10 -9.16 -21.34
N GLU A 166 6.62 -8.02 -20.92
CA GLU A 166 7.81 -7.37 -21.48
C GLU A 166 8.81 -7.13 -20.35
N LEU A 167 10.08 -7.42 -20.61
CA LEU A 167 11.16 -7.11 -19.68
C LEU A 167 11.64 -5.67 -19.91
N LEU A 168 11.60 -4.86 -18.87
CA LEU A 168 11.95 -3.45 -18.93
C LEU A 168 13.37 -3.19 -18.42
N PRO A 169 14.01 -2.07 -18.83
CA PRO A 169 15.28 -1.68 -18.25
C PRO A 169 15.13 -1.42 -16.75
N ALA A 170 16.06 -1.95 -15.96
CA ALA A 170 16.09 -1.71 -14.52
C ALA A 170 16.33 -0.22 -14.19
N PRO A 171 15.84 0.25 -13.02
CA PRO A 171 16.13 1.60 -12.54
C PRO A 171 17.64 1.91 -12.52
N PRO A 172 18.08 3.09 -13.00
CA PRO A 172 19.51 3.38 -13.17
C PRO A 172 20.34 3.33 -11.89
N TYR A 173 19.74 3.60 -10.72
CA TYR A 173 20.44 3.56 -9.43
C TYR A 173 20.98 2.17 -9.07
N LEU A 174 20.51 1.10 -9.71
CA LEU A 174 20.99 -0.27 -9.51
C LEU A 174 22.24 -0.60 -10.32
N ARG A 175 22.57 0.23 -11.32
CA ARG A 175 23.70 0.03 -12.23
C ARG A 175 24.80 1.07 -12.07
N ASP A 176 24.48 2.21 -11.49
CA ASP A 176 25.45 3.28 -11.28
C ASP A 176 26.43 2.89 -10.16
N SER A 177 27.71 2.85 -10.56
CA SER A 177 28.84 2.52 -9.67
C SER A 177 28.93 3.38 -8.41
N LYS A 178 28.39 4.62 -8.46
CA LYS A 178 28.30 5.53 -7.30
C LYS A 178 27.54 4.89 -6.14
N TYR A 179 26.56 4.06 -6.46
CA TYR A 179 25.59 3.53 -5.51
C TYR A 179 25.89 2.10 -5.06
N ASN A 180 26.93 1.46 -5.61
CA ASN A 180 27.29 0.05 -5.38
C ASN A 180 27.58 -0.39 -3.93
N ARG A 181 27.69 0.57 -2.99
CA ARG A 181 27.94 0.29 -1.56
C ARG A 181 26.67 0.36 -0.71
N HIS A 182 25.53 0.63 -1.32
CA HIS A 182 24.26 0.77 -0.61
C HIS A 182 23.29 -0.30 -1.08
N GLN A 183 22.51 -0.82 -0.14
CA GLN A 183 21.35 -1.64 -0.46
C GLN A 183 20.15 -0.69 -0.58
N PHE A 184 19.57 -0.61 -1.77
CA PHE A 184 18.42 0.25 -2.03
C PHE A 184 17.09 -0.44 -1.71
N GLU A 185 16.21 0.32 -1.08
CA GLU A 185 14.79 0.01 -0.96
C GLU A 185 13.99 1.09 -1.69
N MET A 186 12.99 0.67 -2.48
CA MET A 186 11.95 1.59 -2.95
C MET A 186 11.15 2.07 -1.75
N THR A 187 11.22 3.36 -1.48
CA THR A 187 10.51 3.98 -0.36
C THR A 187 9.13 4.45 -0.78
N SER A 188 8.96 4.98 -1.99
CA SER A 188 7.68 5.46 -2.49
C SER A 188 7.59 5.56 -4.00
N TYR A 189 6.36 5.66 -4.50
CA TYR A 189 6.08 5.85 -5.92
C TYR A 189 4.79 6.64 -6.14
N ALA A 190 4.72 7.33 -7.27
CA ALA A 190 3.55 8.08 -7.71
C ALA A 190 3.38 8.01 -9.23
N VAL A 191 2.15 7.94 -9.70
CA VAL A 191 1.83 8.12 -11.13
C VAL A 191 1.59 9.61 -11.37
N VAL A 192 2.30 10.20 -12.34
CA VAL A 192 2.26 11.64 -12.65
C VAL A 192 2.02 11.88 -14.14
N GLY A 193 1.82 13.15 -14.53
CA GLY A 193 1.59 13.52 -15.94
C GLY A 193 0.41 12.80 -16.57
N GLY A 194 -0.65 12.53 -15.79
CA GLY A 194 -1.84 11.82 -16.27
C GLY A 194 -1.65 10.33 -16.59
N GLY A 195 -0.55 9.71 -16.13
CA GLY A 195 -0.22 8.31 -16.47
C GLY A 195 0.95 8.15 -17.43
N SER A 196 1.48 9.26 -17.96
CA SER A 196 2.66 9.24 -18.83
C SER A 196 3.96 8.89 -18.11
N HIS A 197 4.03 9.12 -16.80
CA HIS A 197 5.23 8.87 -16.03
C HIS A 197 4.93 8.20 -14.69
N ILE A 198 5.81 7.31 -14.27
CA ILE A 198 5.84 6.76 -12.91
C ILE A 198 7.10 7.28 -12.25
N CYS A 199 6.96 8.03 -11.17
CA CYS A 199 8.09 8.50 -10.37
C CYS A 199 8.28 7.58 -9.17
N ILE A 200 9.53 7.18 -8.94
CA ILE A 200 9.95 6.21 -7.94
C ILE A 200 11.09 6.84 -7.14
N SER A 201 10.95 6.81 -5.83
CA SER A 201 12.01 7.15 -4.89
C SER A 201 12.59 5.89 -4.27
N ALA A 202 13.91 5.86 -4.17
CA ALA A 202 14.65 4.80 -3.51
C ALA A 202 15.64 5.39 -2.50
N GLU A 203 15.80 4.71 -1.38
CA GLU A 203 16.75 5.06 -0.32
C GLU A 203 17.77 3.94 -0.15
N GLY A 204 19.04 4.30 -0.27
CA GLY A 204 20.18 3.40 -0.13
C GLY A 204 20.71 3.44 1.30
N HIS A 205 20.70 2.30 1.98
CA HIS A 205 21.33 2.13 3.29
C HIS A 205 22.69 1.45 3.13
N ALA A 206 23.74 2.05 3.69
CA ALA A 206 25.07 1.47 3.69
C ALA A 206 25.24 0.49 4.87
N HIS A 207 26.05 -0.54 4.68
CA HIS A 207 26.45 -1.47 5.76
C HIS A 207 27.38 -0.84 6.81
N TYR A 208 27.92 0.35 6.52
CA TYR A 208 28.78 1.14 7.39
C TYR A 208 28.13 2.50 7.63
N GLN A 209 28.54 3.24 8.66
CA GLN A 209 27.98 4.52 9.15
C GLN A 209 28.00 5.71 8.15
N LEU A 210 27.78 5.47 6.86
CA LEU A 210 27.52 6.47 5.84
C LEU A 210 26.06 6.93 5.96
N SER A 211 25.83 8.20 5.65
CA SER A 211 24.48 8.76 5.56
C SER A 211 23.67 8.03 4.49
N PRO A 212 22.35 7.81 4.71
CA PRO A 212 21.48 7.24 3.69
C PRO A 212 21.48 8.13 2.44
N VAL A 213 21.35 7.49 1.28
CA VAL A 213 21.32 8.19 -0.01
C VAL A 213 19.95 8.03 -0.64
N ALA A 214 19.22 9.14 -0.78
CA ALA A 214 17.93 9.16 -1.44
C ALA A 214 18.08 9.59 -2.91
N VAL A 215 17.33 8.93 -3.80
CA VAL A 215 17.28 9.28 -5.22
C VAL A 215 15.86 9.12 -5.74
N THR A 216 15.46 9.99 -6.68
CA THR A 216 14.17 9.90 -7.38
C THR A 216 14.38 9.87 -8.88
N TYR A 217 13.71 8.91 -9.53
CA TYR A 217 13.71 8.72 -10.98
C TYR A 217 12.27 8.68 -11.48
N CYS A 218 12.03 9.14 -12.71
CA CYS A 218 10.75 8.92 -13.40
C CYS A 218 10.97 8.05 -14.64
N LEU A 219 10.09 7.06 -14.79
CA LEU A 219 9.96 6.20 -15.94
C LEU A 219 8.90 6.77 -16.88
N ASP A 220 9.24 6.98 -18.14
CA ASP A 220 8.28 7.19 -19.23
C ASP A 220 7.55 5.86 -19.50
N THR A 221 6.23 5.83 -19.30
CA THR A 221 5.42 4.61 -19.41
C THR A 221 5.18 4.13 -20.84
N VAL A 222 5.51 4.96 -21.84
CA VAL A 222 5.37 4.65 -23.27
C VAL A 222 6.72 4.25 -23.86
N ARG A 223 7.77 5.02 -23.55
CA ARG A 223 9.13 4.79 -24.08
C ARG A 223 9.93 3.79 -23.25
N HIS A 224 9.44 3.46 -22.05
CA HIS A 224 10.13 2.63 -21.07
C HIS A 224 11.55 3.15 -20.75
N THR A 225 11.75 4.47 -20.77
CA THR A 225 13.03 5.13 -20.50
C THR A 225 13.03 5.82 -19.14
N TRP A 226 14.13 5.67 -18.41
CA TRP A 226 14.33 6.32 -17.11
C TRP A 226 15.01 7.67 -17.24
N SER A 227 14.58 8.62 -16.40
CA SER A 227 15.20 9.92 -16.20
C SER A 227 15.40 10.18 -14.71
N LYS A 228 16.55 10.76 -14.34
CA LYS A 228 16.80 11.16 -12.95
C LYS A 228 16.11 12.48 -12.68
N VAL A 229 15.36 12.55 -11.60
CA VAL A 229 14.69 13.78 -11.14
C VAL A 229 15.57 14.52 -10.14
N GLY A 230 16.14 13.81 -9.17
CA GLY A 230 17.01 14.43 -8.18
C GLY A 230 17.58 13.47 -7.14
N ASP A 231 18.46 14.00 -6.29
CA ASP A 231 19.06 13.32 -5.13
C ASP A 231 18.23 13.59 -3.85
N TRP A 232 16.92 13.41 -3.96
CA TRP A 232 15.92 13.57 -2.91
C TRP A 232 14.90 12.42 -2.98
N LYS A 233 14.05 12.26 -1.95
CA LYS A 233 12.92 11.30 -1.95
C LYS A 233 11.57 12.01 -1.88
N LEU A 234 10.58 11.44 -2.55
CA LEU A 234 9.19 11.86 -2.40
C LEU A 234 8.82 11.87 -0.91
N PRO A 235 7.96 12.80 -0.46
CA PRO A 235 7.61 12.96 0.96
C PRO A 235 6.58 11.91 1.42
N PHE A 236 6.69 10.70 0.91
CA PHE A 236 5.76 9.61 1.12
C PHE A 236 6.50 8.29 1.39
N ARG A 237 5.79 7.36 2.03
CA ARG A 237 6.14 5.95 2.17
C ARG A 237 5.07 5.11 1.48
N GLY A 238 5.46 4.32 0.49
CA GLY A 238 4.57 3.56 -0.38
C GLY A 238 3.95 4.43 -1.48
N LYS A 239 2.69 4.16 -1.82
CA LYS A 239 2.00 4.81 -2.92
C LYS A 239 1.54 6.22 -2.55
N ALA A 240 1.73 7.17 -3.47
CA ALA A 240 1.00 8.43 -3.48
C ALA A 240 -0.10 8.42 -4.56
N GLU A 241 -1.29 8.87 -4.20
CA GLU A 241 -2.48 8.91 -5.06
C GLU A 241 -2.82 10.36 -5.42
N TYR A 242 -3.00 10.62 -6.72
CA TYR A 242 -3.44 11.94 -7.18
C TYR A 242 -4.95 12.11 -7.00
N VAL A 243 -5.33 13.19 -6.32
CA VAL A 243 -6.72 13.53 -6.01
C VAL A 243 -7.11 14.77 -6.81
N HIS A 244 -7.97 14.58 -7.82
CA HIS A 244 -8.33 15.63 -8.77
C HIS A 244 -9.06 16.79 -8.09
N GLU A 245 -9.90 16.49 -7.10
CA GLU A 245 -10.69 17.46 -6.34
C GLU A 245 -9.79 18.46 -5.58
N LEU A 246 -8.66 17.97 -5.09
CA LEU A 246 -7.68 18.73 -4.29
C LEU A 246 -6.46 19.17 -5.10
N LYS A 247 -6.32 18.67 -6.34
CA LYS A 247 -5.21 18.90 -7.27
C LYS A 247 -3.83 18.61 -6.69
N LEU A 248 -3.74 17.63 -5.80
CA LEU A 248 -2.52 17.25 -5.09
C LEU A 248 -2.39 15.73 -4.98
N TRP A 249 -1.19 15.26 -4.69
CA TRP A 249 -0.91 13.88 -4.36
C TRP A 249 -0.98 13.69 -2.86
N PHE A 250 -1.66 12.63 -2.43
CA PHE A 250 -1.78 12.26 -1.03
C PHE A 250 -1.18 10.88 -0.80
N GLY A 251 -0.55 10.70 0.35
CA GLY A 251 0.04 9.43 0.73
C GLY A 251 0.37 9.40 2.22
N ILE A 252 0.87 8.26 2.67
CA ILE A 252 1.43 8.16 4.03
C ILE A 252 2.79 8.83 4.03
N GLY A 253 3.04 9.72 4.98
CA GLY A 253 4.32 10.40 5.15
C GLY A 253 5.42 9.46 5.64
N ASP A 254 6.65 9.96 5.65
CA ASP A 254 7.83 9.21 6.08
C ASP A 254 7.84 8.92 7.60
N LYS A 255 7.09 9.72 8.38
CA LYS A 255 6.89 9.55 9.82
C LYS A 255 5.52 8.93 10.11
N TYR A 256 5.47 8.07 11.12
CA TYR A 256 4.27 7.29 11.43
C TYR A 256 3.38 7.96 12.48
N PRO A 257 2.03 7.88 12.36
CA PRO A 257 1.22 7.74 11.15
C PRO A 257 0.78 9.13 10.68
N VAL A 258 1.48 9.65 9.68
CA VAL A 258 1.22 10.99 9.13
C VAL A 258 0.57 10.88 7.76
N LEU A 259 -0.56 11.57 7.55
CA LEU A 259 -1.09 11.82 6.21
C LEU A 259 -0.33 12.99 5.60
N ALA A 260 0.21 12.83 4.39
CA ALA A 260 0.94 13.88 3.69
C ALA A 260 0.24 14.26 2.38
N ALA A 261 0.41 15.51 1.97
CA ALA A 261 -0.02 16.07 0.70
C ALA A 261 1.14 16.78 0.02
N ALA A 262 1.37 16.50 -1.26
CA ALA A 262 2.46 17.09 -2.05
C ALA A 262 2.01 17.50 -3.46
N ASP A 263 2.65 18.53 -4.01
CA ASP A 263 2.51 18.94 -5.41
C ASP A 263 3.62 18.32 -6.24
N LEU A 264 3.25 17.31 -7.03
CA LEU A 264 4.15 16.55 -7.88
C LEU A 264 4.08 17.00 -9.36
N SER A 265 3.56 18.19 -9.64
CA SER A 265 3.38 18.67 -11.02
C SER A 265 4.67 19.13 -11.69
N THR A 266 5.56 19.82 -10.98
CA THR A 266 6.76 20.43 -11.56
C THR A 266 8.05 19.66 -11.29
N MET A 267 8.10 18.73 -10.32
CA MET A 267 9.25 17.82 -10.05
C MET A 267 10.65 18.46 -9.86
N ASP A 268 10.77 19.78 -9.90
CA ASP A 268 12.05 20.49 -9.98
C ASP A 268 12.69 20.82 -8.61
N SER A 269 12.04 20.48 -7.50
CA SER A 269 12.45 20.93 -6.15
C SER A 269 12.42 19.83 -5.09
N ASP A 270 13.40 19.89 -4.16
CA ASP A 270 13.62 18.96 -3.03
C ASP A 270 12.44 18.84 -2.04
N SER A 271 11.41 19.67 -2.16
CA SER A 271 10.26 19.70 -1.24
C SER A 271 8.97 20.00 -2.01
N SER A 272 8.38 18.96 -2.59
CA SER A 272 7.00 19.01 -3.07
C SER A 272 5.95 18.96 -1.95
N LEU A 273 6.36 18.75 -0.69
CA LEU A 273 5.45 18.64 0.45
C LEU A 273 4.71 19.96 0.68
N VAL A 274 3.38 19.90 0.58
CA VAL A 274 2.47 21.04 0.84
C VAL A 274 2.03 21.04 2.31
N ARG A 275 1.68 19.86 2.84
CA ARG A 275 1.20 19.72 4.22
C ARG A 275 1.30 18.28 4.71
N SER A 276 1.37 18.13 6.02
CA SER A 276 1.31 16.84 6.69
C SER A 276 0.45 16.95 7.96
N TRP A 277 -0.28 15.89 8.28
CA TRP A 277 -1.13 15.80 9.48
C TRP A 277 -0.83 14.51 10.25
N ASP A 278 -0.47 14.64 11.51
CA ASP A 278 -0.37 13.52 12.45
C ASP A 278 -1.78 13.06 12.84
N LEU A 279 -2.03 11.76 12.79
CA LEU A 279 -3.32 11.16 13.11
C LEU A 279 -3.45 10.76 14.60
N GLY A 280 -2.41 10.95 15.41
CA GLY A 280 -2.46 10.75 16.85
C GLY A 280 -2.84 9.31 17.28
N LEU A 281 -2.62 8.32 16.41
CA LEU A 281 -2.95 6.92 16.70
C LEU A 281 -2.14 6.39 17.90
N ASP A 282 -0.94 6.90 18.13
CA ASP A 282 -0.12 6.56 19.30
C ASP A 282 -0.85 6.86 20.60
N ASP A 283 -1.46 8.05 20.74
CA ASP A 283 -2.20 8.43 21.94
C ASP A 283 -3.45 7.57 22.15
N THR A 284 -4.09 7.14 21.06
CA THR A 284 -5.28 6.28 21.08
C THR A 284 -4.95 4.83 21.42
N LEU A 285 -3.74 4.38 21.08
CA LEU A 285 -3.27 3.00 21.28
C LEU A 285 -2.31 2.86 22.47
N LYS A 286 -2.06 3.94 23.23
CA LYS A 286 -1.16 3.97 24.38
C LYS A 286 -1.60 2.99 25.47
N TYR A 287 -0.71 2.04 25.76
CA TYR A 287 -0.61 1.19 26.95
C TYR A 287 -1.93 0.89 27.68
N GLU A 288 -2.62 -0.13 27.20
CA GLU A 288 -3.47 -0.94 28.07
C GLU A 288 -2.56 -1.91 28.83
N SER A 289 -2.06 -1.51 30.00
CA SER A 289 -1.64 -2.47 31.02
C SER A 289 -2.90 -3.10 31.59
N ILE A 290 -3.49 -4.01 30.83
CA ILE A 290 -4.62 -4.79 31.28
C ILE A 290 -4.04 -5.94 32.11
N ASP A 291 -4.12 -5.82 33.43
CA ASP A 291 -4.08 -6.98 34.33
C ASP A 291 -5.42 -7.73 34.20
N ASP A 292 -5.77 -8.22 32.99
CA ASP A 292 -6.92 -9.13 32.86
C ASP A 292 -6.47 -10.47 33.42
N VAL A 293 -6.97 -10.75 34.62
CA VAL A 293 -6.90 -12.06 35.25
C VAL A 293 -7.94 -12.92 34.56
N ASP A 294 -7.53 -13.74 33.59
CA ASP A 294 -8.39 -14.79 33.07
C ASP A 294 -8.43 -15.92 34.12
N LEU A 295 -9.37 -15.81 35.06
CA LEU A 295 -9.52 -16.69 36.22
C LEU A 295 -9.80 -18.15 35.83
N GLU A 296 -10.08 -18.43 34.56
CA GLU A 296 -10.34 -19.79 34.05
C GLU A 296 -9.07 -20.51 33.54
N SER A 297 -8.01 -19.79 33.17
CA SER A 297 -6.77 -20.37 32.60
C SER A 297 -5.55 -20.27 33.53
N GLY A 298 -5.58 -19.38 34.53
CA GLY A 298 -4.43 -19.12 35.41
C GLY A 298 -3.28 -18.37 34.73
N GLU A 299 -3.52 -17.82 33.53
CA GLU A 299 -2.54 -17.07 32.74
C GLU A 299 -2.76 -15.56 32.92
N THR A 300 -1.72 -14.82 33.30
CA THR A 300 -1.78 -13.35 33.42
C THR A 300 -1.01 -12.67 32.29
N LEU A 301 -1.70 -11.84 31.50
CA LEU A 301 -1.09 -10.96 30.50
C LEU A 301 -0.54 -9.72 31.21
N HIS A 302 0.78 -9.54 31.22
CA HIS A 302 1.41 -8.48 32.04
C HIS A 302 1.79 -7.21 31.28
N LYS A 303 2.01 -7.32 29.96
CA LYS A 303 2.42 -6.19 29.15
C LYS A 303 2.16 -6.46 27.68
N GLU A 304 1.44 -5.55 27.03
CA GLU A 304 1.28 -5.55 25.58
C GLU A 304 1.99 -4.32 25.00
N TRP A 305 2.84 -4.55 24.00
CA TRP A 305 3.52 -3.51 23.23
C TRP A 305 2.98 -3.52 21.81
N ARG A 306 2.60 -2.36 21.27
CA ARG A 306 2.04 -2.26 19.92
C ARG A 306 3.03 -1.54 19.03
N GLU A 307 3.50 -2.20 17.99
CA GLU A 307 4.42 -1.64 17.00
C GLU A 307 3.70 -1.45 15.66
N PRO A 308 3.72 -0.23 15.10
CA PRO A 308 3.19 0.01 13.78
C PRO A 308 4.03 -0.66 12.69
N GLN A 309 3.37 -1.29 11.72
CA GLN A 309 4.03 -2.02 10.64
C GLN A 309 3.93 -1.23 9.33
N GLU A 310 2.81 -1.38 8.64
CA GLU A 310 2.56 -0.73 7.35
C GLU A 310 1.35 0.18 7.44
N SER A 311 1.29 1.17 6.56
CA SER A 311 0.11 2.00 6.41
C SER A 311 -0.15 2.29 4.96
N GLN A 312 -1.43 2.43 4.65
CA GLN A 312 -1.93 2.61 3.31
C GLN A 312 -3.03 3.65 3.31
N LEU A 313 -3.07 4.43 2.24
CA LEU A 313 -4.08 5.44 2.01
C LEU A 313 -5.03 4.96 0.93
N VAL A 314 -6.33 5.08 1.18
CA VAL A 314 -7.37 4.80 0.20
C VAL A 314 -8.22 6.06 0.00
N HIS A 315 -8.25 6.59 -1.23
CA HIS A 315 -9.14 7.70 -1.58
C HIS A 315 -10.58 7.22 -1.83
N LEU A 316 -11.53 7.78 -1.07
CA LEU A 316 -12.96 7.45 -1.11
C LEU A 316 -13.80 8.46 -1.91
N GLY A 317 -13.15 9.44 -2.54
CA GLY A 317 -13.80 10.52 -3.30
C GLY A 317 -14.18 11.72 -2.43
N ALA A 318 -14.30 12.88 -3.08
CA ALA A 318 -14.71 14.14 -2.44
C ALA A 318 -13.80 14.55 -1.26
N GLY A 319 -12.49 14.32 -1.38
CA GLY A 319 -11.53 14.66 -0.33
C GLY A 319 -11.59 13.76 0.90
N ARG A 320 -12.37 12.67 0.87
CA ARG A 320 -12.41 11.67 1.94
C ARG A 320 -11.42 10.55 1.68
N PHE A 321 -10.78 10.12 2.75
CA PHE A 321 -9.76 9.10 2.76
C PHE A 321 -9.98 8.12 3.91
N CYS A 322 -9.52 6.88 3.72
CA CYS A 322 -9.29 5.95 4.81
C CYS A 322 -7.80 5.68 4.91
N VAL A 323 -7.25 5.90 6.10
CA VAL A 323 -5.89 5.48 6.45
C VAL A 323 -5.99 4.14 7.14
N ALA A 324 -5.48 3.10 6.49
CA ALA A 324 -5.40 1.75 7.02
C ALA A 324 -3.98 1.51 7.55
N SER A 325 -3.87 1.19 8.83
CA SER A 325 -2.62 1.04 9.54
C SER A 325 -2.56 -0.32 10.23
N SER A 326 -1.57 -1.15 9.88
CA SER A 326 -1.37 -2.44 10.54
C SER A 326 -0.45 -2.29 11.75
N PHE A 327 -0.76 -3.05 12.80
CA PHE A 327 -0.05 -3.07 14.06
C PHE A 327 0.27 -4.50 14.44
N GLN A 328 1.43 -4.70 15.07
CA GLN A 328 1.79 -5.92 15.75
C GLN A 328 1.76 -5.67 17.26
N ALA A 329 0.96 -6.44 17.98
CA ALA A 329 0.92 -6.43 19.42
C ALA A 329 1.75 -7.61 19.95
N MET A 330 2.73 -7.32 20.81
CA MET A 330 3.54 -8.30 21.51
C MET A 330 3.13 -8.35 22.97
N GLY A 331 2.56 -9.47 23.39
CA GLY A 331 2.15 -9.74 24.75
C GLY A 331 3.16 -10.62 25.48
N ILE A 332 3.28 -10.44 26.79
CA ILE A 332 3.99 -11.38 27.68
C ILE A 332 2.96 -12.06 28.58
N ILE A 333 2.82 -13.38 28.42
CA ILE A 333 1.99 -14.22 29.28
C ILE A 333 2.89 -14.90 30.29
N ARG A 334 2.50 -14.87 31.58
CA ARG A 334 3.15 -15.69 32.60
C ARG A 334 2.47 -17.04 32.71
N THR A 335 3.24 -18.10 32.51
CA THR A 335 2.82 -19.48 32.72
C THR A 335 3.63 -20.09 33.87
N SER A 336 3.20 -21.25 34.36
CA SER A 336 3.94 -22.02 35.37
C SER A 336 5.33 -22.49 34.89
N LEU A 337 5.57 -22.48 33.58
CA LEU A 337 6.83 -22.87 32.94
C LEU A 337 7.73 -21.67 32.61
N GLY A 338 7.28 -20.43 32.83
CA GLY A 338 8.04 -19.21 32.57
C GLY A 338 7.21 -18.14 31.85
N ASN A 339 7.91 -17.15 31.25
CA ASN A 339 7.25 -16.13 30.44
C ASN A 339 7.19 -16.60 28.97
N GLU A 340 6.00 -16.57 28.37
CA GLU A 340 5.78 -16.83 26.95
C GLU A 340 5.47 -15.53 26.20
N LEU A 341 6.01 -15.41 24.99
CA LEU A 341 5.71 -14.27 24.10
C LEU A 341 4.56 -14.63 23.19
N THR A 342 3.53 -13.78 23.18
CA THR A 342 2.44 -13.87 22.21
C THR A 342 2.52 -12.73 21.22
N PHE A 343 2.17 -13.02 19.97
CA PHE A 343 2.13 -12.05 18.90
C PHE A 343 0.75 -12.03 18.27
N LYS A 344 0.14 -10.85 18.25
CA LYS A 344 -1.13 -10.58 17.57
C LYS A 344 -0.90 -9.48 16.55
N ARG A 345 -1.72 -9.46 15.51
CA ARG A 345 -1.76 -8.40 14.50
C ARG A 345 -3.20 -7.93 14.35
N PHE A 346 -3.38 -6.64 14.22
CA PHE A 346 -4.66 -6.01 13.90
C PHE A 346 -4.43 -4.83 12.95
N ALA A 347 -5.45 -4.42 12.22
CA ALA A 347 -5.42 -3.20 11.43
C ALA A 347 -6.40 -2.17 12.01
N VAL A 348 -6.02 -0.90 12.00
CA VAL A 348 -6.87 0.25 12.35
C VAL A 348 -7.19 1.03 11.09
N PHE A 349 -8.45 1.35 10.90
CA PHE A 349 -8.96 2.16 9.81
C PHE A 349 -9.43 3.50 10.37
N THR A 350 -8.79 4.58 9.93
CA THR A 350 -9.12 5.94 10.34
C THR A 350 -9.72 6.70 9.16
N GLY A 351 -10.97 7.16 9.31
CA GLY A 351 -11.60 8.05 8.36
C GLY A 351 -11.04 9.47 8.46
N VAL A 352 -10.65 10.06 7.34
CA VAL A 352 -10.08 11.41 7.27
C VAL A 352 -10.74 12.18 6.12
N GLU A 353 -11.12 13.43 6.36
CA GLU A 353 -11.65 14.31 5.33
C GLU A 353 -10.75 15.54 5.20
N VAL A 354 -10.23 15.78 3.99
CA VAL A 354 -9.41 16.95 3.67
C VAL A 354 -10.27 17.90 2.85
N MET A 355 -10.47 19.11 3.39
CA MET A 355 -11.28 20.13 2.75
C MET A 355 -10.42 20.95 1.77
N PRO A 356 -10.97 21.29 0.59
CA PRO A 356 -10.30 22.18 -0.35
C PRO A 356 -10.08 23.57 0.27
N ARG A 357 -9.11 24.31 -0.28
CA ARG A 357 -8.85 25.69 0.15
C ARG A 357 -10.09 26.55 -0.08
N VAL A 358 -10.70 27.03 1.00
CA VAL A 358 -11.83 27.98 0.92
C VAL A 358 -11.27 29.39 0.70
N HIS A 359 -11.91 30.18 -0.16
CA HIS A 359 -11.51 31.58 -0.39
C HIS A 359 -11.46 32.35 0.95
N GLY A 360 -10.26 32.80 1.33
CA GLY A 360 -9.98 33.49 2.59
C GLY A 360 -9.09 32.71 3.58
N LEU A 361 -8.97 31.39 3.42
CA LEU A 361 -8.05 30.54 4.20
C LEU A 361 -6.93 30.03 3.30
N ALA A 362 -5.68 30.31 3.67
CA ALA A 362 -4.50 29.95 2.87
C ALA A 362 -4.15 28.45 2.93
N GLU A 363 -4.76 27.68 3.84
CA GLU A 363 -4.30 26.33 4.19
C GLU A 363 -5.37 25.25 3.99
N LEU A 364 -4.93 24.04 3.63
CA LEU A 364 -5.77 22.84 3.63
C LEU A 364 -6.12 22.47 5.07
N GLN A 365 -7.40 22.21 5.32
CA GLN A 365 -7.88 21.71 6.60
C GLN A 365 -8.17 20.22 6.52
N MET A 366 -7.92 19.52 7.62
CA MET A 366 -8.17 18.09 7.75
C MET A 366 -9.03 17.86 8.99
N VAL A 367 -10.05 17.02 8.85
CA VAL A 367 -10.87 16.52 9.95
C VAL A 367 -10.66 15.02 10.04
N GLN A 368 -10.19 14.58 11.21
CA GLN A 368 -10.15 13.17 11.56
C GLN A 368 -11.51 12.76 12.12
N HIS A 369 -12.07 11.68 11.59
CA HIS A 369 -13.34 11.12 12.02
C HIS A 369 -13.13 9.90 12.91
N LYS A 370 -13.87 8.81 12.68
CA LYS A 370 -13.82 7.62 13.51
C LYS A 370 -12.65 6.73 13.10
N SER A 371 -12.05 6.10 14.12
CA SER A 371 -11.12 4.99 13.94
C SER A 371 -11.79 3.69 14.40
N LYS A 372 -11.67 2.62 13.61
CA LYS A 372 -12.15 1.28 13.97
C LYS A 372 -11.07 0.24 13.69
N ARG A 373 -11.03 -0.86 14.45
CA ARG A 373 -10.01 -1.91 14.29
C ARG A 373 -10.55 -3.26 13.84
N THR A 374 -9.73 -4.09 13.21
CA THR A 374 -10.06 -5.49 12.95
C THR A 374 -10.01 -6.32 14.24
N PRO A 375 -10.59 -7.53 14.25
CA PRO A 375 -10.18 -8.56 15.20
C PRO A 375 -8.67 -8.81 15.15
N ASP A 376 -8.15 -9.26 16.29
CA ASP A 376 -6.78 -9.76 16.38
C ASP A 376 -6.65 -11.03 15.54
N ALA A 377 -5.53 -11.15 14.82
CA ALA A 377 -5.17 -12.33 14.04
C ALA A 377 -3.66 -12.59 14.14
N THR A 378 -3.22 -13.77 13.72
CA THR A 378 -1.78 -14.10 13.68
C THR A 378 -1.05 -13.49 12.49
N LEU A 379 -1.79 -13.15 11.42
CA LEU A 379 -1.29 -12.46 10.23
C LEU A 379 -2.39 -11.55 9.67
N ILE A 380 -2.04 -10.28 9.44
CA ILE A 380 -2.80 -9.33 8.64
C ILE A 380 -1.81 -8.60 7.75
N ASP A 381 -1.96 -8.77 6.45
CA ASP A 381 -1.23 -8.02 5.44
C ASP A 381 -2.24 -7.15 4.68
N LEU A 382 -2.00 -5.84 4.68
CA LEU A 382 -2.79 -4.89 3.89
C LEU A 382 -2.39 -5.06 2.43
N VAL A 383 -3.32 -5.50 1.57
CA VAL A 383 -3.08 -5.57 0.13
C VAL A 383 -3.57 -4.25 -0.45
N PHE A 384 -2.64 -3.29 -0.57
CA PHE A 384 -2.92 -2.08 -1.34
C PHE A 384 -2.96 -2.54 -2.72
#